data_AF-A0A2D6HEP8-F1
#
_entry.id   AF-A0A2D6HEP8-F1
#
_cell.length_a   1.000
_cell.length_b   1.000
_cell.length_c   1.000
_cell.angle_alpha   90.00
_cell.angle_beta   90.00
_cell.angle_gamma   90.00
#
_symmetry.space_group_name_H-M   'P 1'
#
loop_
_entity.id
_entity.type
_entity.pdbx_description
1 polymer ?
#
loop_
_entity_poly.entity_id
_entity_poly.type
_entity_poly.pdbx_seq_one_letter_code
_entity_poly.pdbx_strand_id
1 'polypeptide(L)'
;MSPCRPGQPPIVLSNPPRAPPPGAEKRAPRSPTPLAFTHPCAKQTMNTDTNLFQDLLAALRDLHWLDLVGLGLCLVFVVLGTVRGLWWQIIRLVGLAAAVALARLLAPRWGGTFQETSGLEPHVAQGLVWIGVFIVGLLLASLLGVLGKRTIEVMKLGLVDRFGGAVAGLVTGLLLHAALLMGFCYLGPQPWTADSLAGTLSESLARSVSTNLPVLLDEASLDRLGIRDWLAGQAPPPGTPAGAAPATIEPTQR
;
A
#
# COMPACT_ATOMS: atom_id res chain seq x y z
N MET A 1 -30.73 -3.00 -65.19
CA MET A 1 -29.33 -2.56 -65.27
C MET A 1 -28.98 -1.92 -63.93
N SER A 2 -28.27 -2.64 -63.08
CA SER A 2 -27.87 -2.18 -61.73
C SER A 2 -26.34 -2.12 -61.66
N PRO A 3 -25.73 -1.04 -61.16
CA PRO A 3 -24.28 -0.86 -61.19
C PRO A 3 -23.56 -1.67 -60.09
N CYS A 4 -22.47 -2.33 -60.49
CA CYS A 4 -21.51 -3.02 -59.61
C CYS A 4 -20.81 -2.02 -58.68
N ARG A 5 -20.80 -2.32 -57.37
CA ARG A 5 -19.90 -1.67 -56.39
C ARG A 5 -18.60 -2.48 -56.27
N PRO A 6 -17.42 -1.88 -56.52
CA PRO A 6 -16.13 -2.49 -56.18
C PRO A 6 -15.78 -2.16 -54.72
N GLY A 7 -15.39 -3.17 -53.92
CA GLY A 7 -14.77 -2.92 -52.61
C GLY A 7 -15.16 -3.84 -51.46
N GLN A 8 -15.52 -5.10 -51.69
CA GLN A 8 -15.73 -6.06 -50.60
C GLN A 8 -14.47 -6.92 -50.40
N PRO A 9 -13.82 -6.88 -49.22
CA PRO A 9 -12.68 -7.76 -48.93
C PRO A 9 -13.13 -9.24 -48.86
N PRO A 10 -12.24 -10.20 -49.17
CA PRO A 10 -12.58 -11.61 -49.23
C PRO A 10 -13.05 -12.12 -47.87
N ILE A 11 -14.19 -12.82 -47.88
CA ILE A 11 -14.71 -13.57 -46.73
C ILE A 11 -13.71 -14.69 -46.43
N VAL A 12 -12.95 -14.52 -45.34
CA VAL A 12 -12.14 -15.59 -44.75
C VAL A 12 -13.09 -16.53 -44.02
N LEU A 13 -13.39 -17.67 -44.65
CA LEU A 13 -14.02 -18.81 -44.01
C LEU A 13 -13.06 -19.37 -42.95
N SER A 14 -13.22 -18.93 -41.70
CA SER A 14 -12.59 -19.55 -40.55
C SER A 14 -13.20 -20.93 -40.34
N ASN A 15 -12.40 -21.97 -40.63
CA ASN A 15 -12.74 -23.36 -40.34
C ASN A 15 -13.01 -23.51 -38.83
N PRO A 16 -14.10 -24.19 -38.41
CA PRO A 16 -14.33 -24.45 -36.99
C PRO A 16 -13.22 -25.37 -36.42
N PRO A 17 -12.77 -25.14 -35.18
CA PRO A 17 -11.75 -25.97 -34.55
C PRO A 17 -12.26 -27.41 -34.40
N ARG A 18 -11.54 -28.36 -35.00
CA ARG A 18 -11.76 -29.79 -34.76
C ARG A 18 -11.46 -30.10 -33.30
N ALA A 19 -12.41 -30.73 -32.63
CA ALA A 19 -12.22 -31.28 -31.30
C ALA A 19 -11.05 -32.29 -31.28
N PRO A 20 -10.18 -32.27 -30.26
CA PRO A 20 -9.11 -33.24 -30.13
C PRO A 20 -9.68 -34.63 -29.76
N PRO A 21 -9.15 -35.72 -30.32
CA PRO A 21 -9.58 -37.07 -29.98
C PRO A 21 -9.20 -37.41 -28.53
N PRO A 22 -10.05 -38.13 -27.79
CA PRO A 22 -9.77 -38.55 -26.43
C PRO A 22 -8.75 -39.70 -26.43
N GLY A 23 -7.64 -39.54 -25.72
CA GLY A 23 -6.75 -40.68 -25.39
C GLY A 23 -5.29 -40.61 -25.85
N ALA A 24 -4.69 -39.43 -26.10
CA ALA A 24 -3.25 -39.33 -26.35
C ALA A 24 -2.46 -39.09 -25.04
N GLU A 25 -2.44 -40.12 -24.19
CA GLU A 25 -1.40 -40.29 -23.18
C GLU A 25 -0.09 -40.66 -23.88
N LYS A 26 0.92 -39.78 -23.86
CA LYS A 26 2.30 -40.17 -24.17
C LYS A 26 3.34 -39.21 -23.57
N ARG A 27 4.20 -39.81 -22.75
CA ARG A 27 5.38 -39.25 -22.08
C ARG A 27 6.45 -38.74 -23.05
N ALA A 28 7.14 -37.69 -22.57
CA ALA A 28 8.57 -37.35 -22.72
C ALA A 28 9.07 -36.89 -24.13
N PRO A 29 10.10 -36.00 -24.26
CA PRO A 29 11.23 -35.83 -23.35
C PRO A 29 11.55 -34.38 -22.91
N ARG A 30 12.24 -34.27 -21.77
CA ARG A 30 12.92 -33.06 -21.31
C ARG A 30 14.09 -32.76 -22.26
N SER A 31 13.99 -31.68 -23.03
CA SER A 31 15.14 -31.02 -23.64
C SER A 31 15.65 -29.93 -22.70
N PRO A 32 16.91 -29.97 -22.23
CA PRO A 32 17.52 -28.84 -21.55
C PRO A 32 17.85 -27.79 -22.61
N THR A 33 17.03 -26.74 -22.70
CA THR A 33 17.40 -25.53 -23.43
C THR A 33 18.50 -24.84 -22.63
N PRO A 34 19.74 -24.71 -23.14
CA PRO A 34 20.71 -23.81 -22.53
C PRO A 34 20.24 -22.39 -22.88
N LEU A 35 19.51 -21.77 -21.96
CA LEU A 35 19.32 -20.33 -21.97
C LEU A 35 20.69 -19.70 -21.79
N ALA A 36 21.32 -19.39 -22.93
CA ALA A 36 22.42 -18.47 -23.02
C ALA A 36 21.91 -17.09 -22.56
N PHE A 37 21.89 -16.89 -21.25
CA PHE A 37 21.83 -15.57 -20.65
C PHE A 37 23.17 -14.89 -20.94
N THR A 38 23.32 -14.36 -22.15
CA THR A 38 24.28 -13.29 -22.40
C THR A 38 23.73 -12.04 -21.73
N HIS A 39 23.82 -11.99 -20.40
CA HIS A 39 23.80 -10.70 -19.73
C HIS A 39 25.03 -9.97 -20.26
N PRO A 40 24.89 -8.81 -20.91
CA PRO A 40 26.01 -7.91 -21.03
C PRO A 40 26.42 -7.60 -19.59
N CYS A 41 27.51 -8.22 -19.14
CA CYS A 41 28.32 -7.74 -18.04
C CYS A 41 28.87 -6.39 -18.52
N ALA A 42 27.99 -5.39 -18.52
CA ALA A 42 28.36 -4.01 -18.58
C ALA A 42 29.31 -3.84 -17.42
N LYS A 43 30.59 -3.71 -17.76
CA LYS A 43 31.63 -3.22 -16.87
C LYS A 43 31.16 -1.85 -16.40
N GLN A 44 30.35 -1.85 -15.34
CA GLN A 44 30.06 -0.67 -14.56
C GLN A 44 31.36 -0.42 -13.82
N THR A 45 32.29 0.24 -14.51
CA THR A 45 33.49 0.80 -13.90
C THR A 45 32.98 1.78 -12.87
N MET A 46 32.95 1.28 -11.64
CA MET A 46 32.63 1.96 -10.41
C MET A 46 33.64 3.10 -10.28
N ASN A 47 33.30 4.25 -10.86
CA ASN A 47 34.01 5.50 -10.64
C ASN A 47 33.49 6.01 -9.30
N THR A 48 33.98 5.39 -8.22
CA THR A 48 33.42 5.47 -6.85
C THR A 48 33.77 6.76 -6.13
N ASP A 49 34.54 7.65 -6.75
CA ASP A 49 35.12 8.77 -6.04
C ASP A 49 34.53 10.10 -6.52
N THR A 50 34.01 10.87 -5.57
CA THR A 50 33.48 12.25 -5.65
C THR A 50 32.09 12.47 -6.27
N ASN A 51 31.04 11.90 -5.66
CA ASN A 51 30.03 12.70 -4.91
C ASN A 51 28.86 11.83 -4.40
N LEU A 52 29.08 10.97 -3.38
CA LEU A 52 28.02 10.21 -2.69
C LEU A 52 26.80 11.08 -2.30
N PHE A 53 27.06 12.33 -1.95
CA PHE A 53 26.01 13.29 -1.62
C PHE A 53 25.19 13.72 -2.84
N GLN A 54 25.80 13.90 -4.02
CA GLN A 54 25.06 14.17 -5.25
C GLN A 54 24.28 12.95 -5.72
N ASP A 55 24.86 11.74 -5.61
CA ASP A 55 24.15 10.51 -5.94
C ASP A 55 22.95 10.29 -5.01
N LEU A 56 23.11 10.57 -3.72
CA LEU A 56 22.03 10.55 -2.74
C LEU A 56 20.96 11.60 -3.06
N LEU A 57 21.35 12.84 -3.38
CA LEU A 57 20.41 13.89 -3.74
C LEU A 57 19.67 13.61 -5.05
N ALA A 58 20.34 13.02 -6.03
CA ALA A 58 19.74 12.57 -7.28
C ALA A 58 18.71 11.47 -7.01
N ALA A 59 19.10 10.46 -6.23
CA ALA A 59 18.17 9.41 -5.79
C ALA A 59 16.96 10.00 -5.05
N LEU A 60 17.18 10.90 -4.07
CA LEU A 60 16.11 11.59 -3.33
C LEU A 60 15.17 12.42 -4.23
N ARG A 61 15.68 12.99 -5.33
CA ARG A 61 14.87 13.74 -6.29
C ARG A 61 14.04 12.84 -7.20
N ASP A 62 14.54 11.63 -7.47
CA ASP A 62 13.86 10.61 -8.26
C ASP A 62 12.87 9.77 -7.41
N LEU A 63 12.87 9.95 -6.09
CA LEU A 63 11.86 9.38 -5.21
C LEU A 63 10.50 10.06 -5.41
N HIS A 64 9.45 9.26 -5.36
CA HIS A 64 8.08 9.78 -5.42
C HIS A 64 7.79 10.64 -4.19
N TRP A 65 6.88 11.62 -4.37
CA TRP A 65 6.51 12.55 -3.30
C TRP A 65 5.97 11.85 -2.04
N LEU A 66 5.29 10.71 -2.19
CA LEU A 66 4.82 9.87 -1.08
C LEU A 66 5.99 9.30 -0.27
N ASP A 67 7.05 8.87 -0.94
CA ASP A 67 8.22 8.31 -0.27
C ASP A 67 9.01 9.40 0.46
N LEU A 68 9.06 10.62 -0.10
CA LEU A 68 9.65 11.79 0.58
C LEU A 68 8.88 12.15 1.85
N VAL A 69 7.55 12.10 1.83
CA VAL A 69 6.72 12.31 3.03
C VAL A 69 7.02 11.24 4.08
N GLY A 70 7.07 9.96 3.67
CA GLY A 70 7.39 8.85 4.57
C GLY A 70 8.78 8.95 5.18
N LEU A 71 9.78 9.28 4.38
CA LEU A 71 11.16 9.48 4.82
C LEU A 71 11.28 10.66 5.78
N GLY A 72 10.65 11.79 5.46
CA GLY A 72 10.61 12.97 6.31
C GLY A 72 9.96 12.66 7.67
N LEU A 73 8.86 11.91 7.66
CA LEU A 73 8.18 11.49 8.88
C LEU A 73 9.06 10.56 9.72
N CYS A 74 9.69 9.57 9.11
CA CYS A 74 10.64 8.69 9.78
C CYS A 74 11.78 9.48 10.43
N LEU A 75 12.38 10.42 9.70
CA LEU A 75 13.48 11.25 10.20
C LEU A 75 13.04 12.10 11.40
N VAL A 76 11.89 12.77 11.31
CA VAL A 76 11.33 13.58 12.40
C VAL A 76 11.12 12.72 13.66
N PHE A 77 10.58 11.51 13.50
CA PHE A 77 10.34 10.63 14.63
C PHE A 77 11.61 10.00 15.22
N VAL A 78 12.63 9.72 14.40
CA VAL A 78 13.95 9.30 14.87
C VAL A 78 14.59 10.40 15.72
N VAL A 79 14.56 11.65 15.25
CA VAL A 79 15.10 12.80 16.01
C VAL A 79 14.32 13.00 17.31
N LEU A 80 12.98 13.00 17.25
CA LEU A 80 12.13 13.10 18.43
C LEU A 80 12.37 11.98 19.43
N GLY A 81 12.54 10.74 18.96
CA GLY A 81 12.83 9.57 19.79
C GLY A 81 14.19 9.65 20.45
N THR A 82 15.21 10.12 19.71
CA THR A 82 16.57 10.34 20.26
C THR A 82 16.57 11.41 21.35
N VAL A 83 15.77 12.46 21.20
CA VAL A 83 15.70 13.58 22.17
C VAL A 83 14.85 13.22 23.39
N ARG A 84 13.73 12.53 23.21
CA ARG A 84 12.78 12.23 24.30
C ARG A 84 13.07 10.92 25.04
N GLY A 85 13.85 10.02 24.46
CA GLY A 85 14.16 8.72 25.05
C GLY A 85 13.18 7.61 24.67
N LEU A 86 13.54 6.38 25.01
CA LEU A 86 12.83 5.15 24.63
C LEU A 86 11.46 5.09 25.29
N TRP A 87 11.36 5.44 26.58
CA TRP A 87 10.10 5.33 27.31
C TRP A 87 8.97 6.13 26.68
N TRP A 88 9.24 7.39 26.33
CA TRP A 88 8.26 8.26 25.67
C TRP A 88 7.79 7.69 24.34
N GLN A 89 8.71 7.00 23.67
CA GLN A 89 8.42 6.40 22.38
C GLN A 89 7.57 5.13 22.52
N ILE A 90 7.74 4.34 23.58
CA ILE A 90 6.89 3.18 23.86
C ILE A 90 5.45 3.61 24.14
N ILE A 91 5.23 4.59 25.04
CA ILE A 91 3.88 5.10 25.31
C ILE A 91 3.23 5.62 24.02
N ARG A 92 3.99 6.35 23.21
CA ARG A 92 3.53 6.88 21.93
C ARG A 92 3.18 5.76 20.94
N LEU A 93 4.00 4.71 20.89
CA LEU A 93 3.77 3.55 20.02
C LEU A 93 2.49 2.80 20.42
N VAL A 94 2.29 2.57 21.72
CA VAL A 94 1.07 1.96 22.26
C VAL A 94 -0.14 2.85 21.97
N GLY A 95 0.01 4.16 22.16
CA GLY A 95 -1.02 5.15 21.84
C GLY A 95 -1.40 5.16 20.37
N LEU A 96 -0.41 5.10 19.47
CA LEU A 96 -0.62 4.99 18.03
C LEU A 96 -1.35 3.70 17.68
N ALA A 97 -0.91 2.55 18.21
CA ALA A 97 -1.55 1.26 17.97
C ALA A 97 -3.00 1.25 18.46
N ALA A 98 -3.26 1.80 19.65
CA ALA A 98 -4.61 1.94 20.19
C ALA A 98 -5.49 2.87 19.33
N ALA A 99 -4.93 3.99 18.84
CA ALA A 99 -5.66 4.90 17.95
C ALA A 99 -6.05 4.22 16.62
N VAL A 100 -5.14 3.46 16.01
CA VAL A 100 -5.46 2.69 14.79
C VAL A 100 -6.53 1.63 15.05
N ALA A 101 -6.40 0.88 16.16
CA ALA A 101 -7.38 -0.12 16.54
C ALA A 101 -8.77 0.49 16.76
N LEU A 102 -8.86 1.62 17.46
CA LEU A 102 -10.11 2.35 17.67
C LEU A 102 -10.69 2.87 16.35
N ALA A 103 -9.87 3.48 15.49
CA ALA A 103 -10.31 3.96 14.18
C ALA A 103 -10.93 2.83 13.36
N ARG A 104 -10.29 1.65 13.35
CA ARG A 104 -10.80 0.47 12.67
C ARG A 104 -12.13 -0.04 13.25
N LEU A 105 -12.27 -0.04 14.57
CA LEU A 105 -13.48 -0.55 15.23
C LEU A 105 -14.68 0.39 15.12
N LEU A 106 -14.45 1.70 15.04
CA LEU A 106 -15.49 2.72 15.03
C LEU A 106 -15.84 3.17 13.61
N ALA A 107 -14.90 3.21 12.67
CA ALA A 107 -15.16 3.72 11.32
C ALA A 107 -16.28 2.97 10.57
N PRO A 108 -16.40 1.63 10.60
CA PRO A 108 -17.51 0.94 9.94
C PRO A 108 -18.86 1.21 10.62
N ARG A 109 -18.86 1.41 11.94
CA ARG A 109 -20.08 1.66 12.72
C ARG A 109 -20.62 3.07 12.50
N TRP A 110 -19.72 4.05 12.43
CA TRP A 110 -20.07 5.47 12.35
C TRP A 110 -20.04 5.98 10.90
N GLY A 111 -19.44 5.24 9.98
CA GLY A 111 -19.40 5.56 8.55
C GLY A 111 -20.80 5.63 7.93
N GLY A 112 -21.68 4.67 8.26
CA GLY A 112 -23.05 4.66 7.73
C GLY A 112 -23.89 5.84 8.20
N THR A 113 -23.89 6.13 9.50
CA THR A 113 -24.59 7.30 10.04
C THR A 113 -24.03 8.60 9.52
N PHE A 114 -22.70 8.71 9.38
CA PHE A 114 -22.07 9.89 8.81
C PHE A 114 -22.43 10.07 7.33
N GLN A 115 -22.49 8.99 6.56
CA GLN A 115 -22.90 9.01 5.16
C GLN A 115 -24.33 9.55 5.00
N GLU A 116 -25.28 9.05 5.81
CA GLU A 116 -26.68 9.51 5.78
C GLU A 116 -26.82 11.02 6.03
N THR A 117 -26.01 11.55 6.95
CA THR A 117 -26.04 12.98 7.31
C THR A 117 -25.30 13.89 6.33
N SER A 118 -24.23 13.40 5.71
CA SER A 118 -23.35 14.22 4.86
C SER A 118 -23.67 14.13 3.37
N GLY A 119 -24.36 13.07 2.93
CA GLY A 119 -24.64 12.80 1.51
C GLY A 119 -23.38 12.46 0.70
N LEU A 120 -22.26 12.17 1.36
CA LEU A 120 -21.00 11.80 0.72
C LEU A 120 -21.05 10.37 0.19
N GLU A 121 -20.17 10.06 -0.75
CA GLU A 121 -20.00 8.70 -1.24
C GLU A 121 -19.53 7.78 -0.09
N PRO A 122 -20.04 6.53 0.01
CA PRO A 122 -19.76 5.64 1.14
C PRO A 122 -18.27 5.49 1.50
N HIS A 123 -17.39 5.43 0.49
CA HIS A 123 -15.95 5.25 0.70
C HIS A 123 -15.31 6.50 1.32
N VAL A 124 -15.62 7.70 0.81
CA VAL A 124 -15.14 8.98 1.35
C VAL A 124 -15.66 9.19 2.77
N ALA A 125 -16.95 8.92 3.00
CA ALA A 125 -17.55 9.05 4.33
C ALA A 125 -16.84 8.14 5.35
N GLN A 126 -16.62 6.88 5.02
CA GLN A 126 -15.91 5.94 5.89
C GLN A 126 -14.46 6.37 6.12
N GLY A 127 -13.76 6.85 5.08
CA GLY A 127 -12.39 7.34 5.18
C GLY A 127 -12.26 8.57 6.10
N LEU A 128 -13.17 9.53 5.97
CA LEU A 128 -13.20 10.72 6.84
C LEU A 128 -13.46 10.35 8.31
N VAL A 129 -14.40 9.43 8.56
CA VAL A 129 -14.66 8.94 9.93
C VAL A 129 -13.42 8.22 10.47
N TRP A 130 -12.77 7.38 9.66
CA TRP A 130 -11.55 6.69 10.08
C TRP A 130 -10.44 7.67 10.45
N ILE A 131 -10.15 8.66 9.60
CA ILE A 131 -9.15 9.70 9.86
C ILE A 131 -9.54 10.50 11.11
N GLY A 132 -10.81 10.89 11.25
CA GLY A 132 -11.31 11.63 12.40
C GLY A 132 -11.11 10.88 13.70
N VAL A 133 -11.55 9.60 13.77
CA VAL A 133 -11.37 8.76 14.96
C VAL A 133 -9.88 8.53 15.25
N PHE A 134 -9.07 8.31 14.23
CA PHE A 134 -7.62 8.15 14.37
C PHE A 134 -6.96 9.39 15.01
N ILE A 135 -7.27 10.59 14.50
CA ILE A 135 -6.76 11.85 15.03
C ILE A 135 -7.22 12.04 16.49
N VAL A 136 -8.51 11.83 16.77
CA VAL A 136 -9.04 11.91 18.14
C VAL A 136 -8.33 10.90 19.06
N GLY A 137 -8.12 9.67 18.60
CA GLY A 137 -7.37 8.65 19.32
C GLY A 137 -5.93 9.06 19.63
N LEU A 138 -5.23 9.68 18.68
CA LEU A 138 -3.89 10.22 18.88
C LEU A 138 -3.87 11.36 19.91
N LEU A 139 -4.86 12.24 19.89
CA LEU A 139 -4.99 13.32 20.86
C LEU A 139 -5.22 12.77 22.27
N LEU A 140 -6.12 11.79 22.42
CA LEU A 140 -6.37 11.10 23.69
C LEU A 140 -5.12 10.38 24.19
N ALA A 141 -4.43 9.64 23.32
CA ALA A 141 -3.17 8.98 23.66
C ALA A 141 -2.08 9.97 24.07
N SER A 142 -1.98 11.12 23.39
CA SER A 142 -1.05 12.19 23.76
C SER A 142 -1.38 12.79 25.13
N LEU A 143 -2.67 12.99 25.43
CA LEU A 143 -3.11 13.50 26.73
C LEU A 143 -2.77 12.51 27.86
N LEU A 144 -3.01 11.21 27.64
CA LEU A 144 -2.61 10.16 28.57
C LEU A 144 -1.09 10.11 28.76
N GLY A 145 -0.32 10.30 27.69
CA GLY A 145 1.13 10.40 27.74
C GLY A 145 1.60 11.53 28.66
N VAL A 146 0.98 12.71 28.59
CA VAL A 146 1.32 13.84 29.46
C VAL A 146 1.03 13.52 30.93
N LEU A 147 -0.07 12.84 31.24
CA LEU A 147 -0.39 12.39 32.59
C LEU A 147 0.64 11.38 33.13
N GLY A 148 1.18 10.52 32.27
CA GLY A 148 2.20 9.54 32.61
C GLY A 148 3.59 10.11 32.95
N LYS A 149 3.83 11.42 32.78
CA LYS A 149 5.15 12.06 33.05
C LYS A 149 5.64 11.86 34.48
N ARG A 150 4.75 11.74 35.46
CA ARG A 150 5.09 11.81 36.89
C ARG A 150 5.78 10.56 37.44
N THR A 151 5.90 9.48 36.67
CA THR A 151 6.31 8.16 37.20
C THR A 151 7.80 7.85 37.00
N ILE A 152 8.59 8.71 36.32
CA ILE A 152 9.85 8.27 35.66
C ILE A 152 11.00 9.25 35.87
N GLU A 153 11.25 9.62 37.11
CA GLU A 153 12.44 10.41 37.46
C GLU A 153 13.67 9.54 37.79
N VAL A 154 13.58 8.21 37.72
CA VAL A 154 14.58 7.32 38.36
C VAL A 154 15.50 6.56 37.39
N MET A 155 15.22 6.52 36.08
CA MET A 155 15.98 5.67 35.14
C MET A 155 17.10 6.43 34.41
N LYS A 156 18.29 6.48 35.00
CA LYS A 156 19.51 7.07 34.40
C LYS A 156 20.24 6.12 33.42
N LEU A 157 19.63 5.72 32.31
CA LEU A 157 20.32 4.99 31.22
C LEU A 157 20.55 5.89 29.99
N GLY A 158 21.53 6.79 30.04
CA GLY A 158 21.62 7.92 29.08
C GLY A 158 21.83 7.58 27.60
N LEU A 159 22.60 6.55 27.23
CA LEU A 159 22.88 6.23 25.81
C LEU A 159 21.94 5.19 25.21
N VAL A 160 21.68 4.11 25.95
CA VAL A 160 20.76 3.04 25.51
C VAL A 160 19.33 3.58 25.35
N ASP A 161 18.90 4.49 26.23
CA ASP A 161 17.59 5.13 26.12
C ASP A 161 17.47 6.00 24.85
N ARG A 162 18.54 6.68 24.45
CA ARG A 162 18.56 7.50 23.22
C ARG A 162 18.55 6.65 21.96
N PHE A 163 19.38 5.60 21.90
CA PHE A 163 19.38 4.66 20.78
C PHE A 163 18.07 3.89 20.67
N GLY A 164 17.55 3.39 21.79
CA GLY A 164 16.23 2.78 21.85
C GLY A 164 15.14 3.75 21.39
N GLY A 165 15.21 5.00 21.84
CA GLY A 165 14.34 6.07 21.38
C GLY A 165 14.42 6.30 19.86
N ALA A 166 15.62 6.31 19.28
CA ALA A 166 15.82 6.44 17.84
C ALA A 166 15.17 5.29 17.05
N VAL A 167 15.42 4.04 17.46
CA VAL A 167 14.85 2.83 16.81
C VAL A 167 13.34 2.80 16.95
N ALA A 168 12.82 3.02 18.16
CA ALA A 168 11.38 3.10 18.39
C ALA A 168 10.76 4.28 17.62
N GLY A 169 11.50 5.37 17.45
CA GLY A 169 11.15 6.53 16.63
C GLY A 169 10.96 6.13 15.18
N LEU A 170 11.94 5.43 14.60
CA LEU A 170 11.88 4.91 13.23
C LEU A 170 10.65 4.03 13.04
N VAL A 171 10.43 3.05 13.93
CA VAL A 171 9.26 2.15 13.87
C VAL A 171 7.96 2.93 13.93
N THR A 172 7.87 3.94 14.81
CA THR A 172 6.67 4.76 14.95
C THR A 172 6.43 5.62 13.71
N GLY A 173 7.48 6.22 13.14
CA GLY A 173 7.39 6.98 11.90
C GLY A 173 6.93 6.12 10.74
N LEU A 174 7.43 4.88 10.65
CA LEU A 174 7.04 3.91 9.63
C LEU A 174 5.57 3.48 9.78
N LEU A 175 5.13 3.20 11.00
CA LEU A 175 3.74 2.85 11.28
C LEU A 175 2.79 4.02 11.02
N LEU A 176 3.21 5.25 11.35
CA LEU A 176 2.42 6.43 11.06
C LEU A 176 2.35 6.70 9.55
N HIS A 177 3.44 6.48 8.81
CA HIS A 177 3.43 6.54 7.34
C HIS A 177 2.47 5.51 6.75
N ALA A 178 2.53 4.26 7.22
CA ALA A 178 1.58 3.22 6.80
C ALA A 178 0.12 3.60 7.11
N ALA A 179 -0.15 4.19 8.27
CA ALA A 179 -1.48 4.70 8.62
C ALA A 179 -1.93 5.85 7.70
N LEU A 180 -1.01 6.73 7.28
CA LEU A 180 -1.30 7.79 6.30
C LEU A 180 -1.59 7.20 4.92
N LEU A 181 -0.82 6.21 4.46
CA LEU A 181 -1.08 5.51 3.20
C LEU A 181 -2.46 4.84 3.22
N MET A 182 -2.86 4.25 4.35
CA MET A 182 -4.22 3.72 4.49
C MET A 182 -5.28 4.82 4.37
N GLY A 183 -5.14 5.93 5.10
CA GLY A 183 -6.05 7.06 4.98
C GLY A 183 -6.12 7.62 3.55
N PHE A 184 -4.99 7.69 2.87
CA PHE A 184 -4.88 8.09 1.47
C PHE A 184 -5.66 7.16 0.54
N CYS A 185 -5.50 5.84 0.70
CA CYS A 185 -6.25 4.84 -0.04
C CYS A 185 -7.77 4.92 0.22
N TYR A 186 -8.19 5.29 1.42
CA TYR A 186 -9.61 5.48 1.75
C TYR A 186 -10.23 6.74 1.14
N LEU A 187 -9.44 7.80 0.93
CA LEU A 187 -9.95 9.09 0.41
C LEU A 187 -9.82 9.23 -1.10
N GLY A 188 -8.79 8.62 -1.69
CA GLY A 188 -8.46 8.79 -3.10
C GLY A 188 -9.23 7.83 -4.00
N PRO A 189 -9.67 8.27 -5.19
CA PRO A 189 -10.18 7.36 -6.22
C PRO A 189 -9.16 6.27 -6.55
N GLN A 190 -9.61 5.02 -6.61
CA GLN A 190 -8.79 3.84 -6.88
C GLN A 190 -7.74 3.97 -8.01
N PRO A 191 -8.07 4.48 -9.21
CA PRO A 191 -7.07 4.57 -10.28
C PRO A 191 -5.96 5.58 -9.95
N TRP A 192 -6.31 6.69 -9.31
CA TRP A 192 -5.33 7.72 -8.94
C TRP A 192 -4.41 7.26 -7.81
N THR A 193 -4.95 6.53 -6.83
CA THR A 193 -4.14 6.00 -5.73
C THR A 193 -3.21 4.89 -6.23
N ALA A 194 -3.70 3.98 -7.07
CA ALA A 194 -2.88 2.94 -7.69
C ALA A 194 -1.72 3.52 -8.51
N ASP A 195 -1.99 4.52 -9.37
CA ASP A 195 -0.96 5.19 -10.17
C ASP A 195 0.04 5.96 -9.29
N SER A 196 -0.42 6.57 -8.19
CA SER A 196 0.45 7.31 -7.26
C SER A 196 1.37 6.39 -6.44
N LEU A 197 0.96 5.14 -6.21
CA LEU A 197 1.70 4.15 -5.42
C LEU A 197 2.58 3.24 -6.28
N ALA A 198 2.26 3.04 -7.56
CA ALA A 198 2.94 2.09 -8.43
C ALA A 198 4.45 2.39 -8.54
N GLY A 199 5.27 1.39 -8.22
CA GLY A 199 6.73 1.49 -8.31
C GLY A 199 7.41 2.30 -7.20
N THR A 200 6.65 2.69 -6.16
CA THR A 200 7.18 3.44 -5.01
C THR A 200 7.70 2.53 -3.91
N LEU A 201 8.55 3.06 -3.01
CA LEU A 201 8.91 2.33 -1.79
C LEU A 201 7.69 2.18 -0.87
N SER A 202 6.77 3.14 -0.90
CA SER A 202 5.50 3.12 -0.19
C SER A 202 4.61 1.94 -0.60
N GLU A 203 4.63 1.51 -1.87
CA GLU A 203 4.00 0.26 -2.31
C GLU A 203 4.61 -0.94 -1.59
N SER A 204 5.95 -1.04 -1.58
CA SER A 204 6.65 -2.16 -0.94
C SER A 204 6.37 -2.22 0.57
N LEU A 205 6.25 -1.05 1.19
CA LEU A 205 5.85 -0.91 2.58
C LEU A 205 4.40 -1.34 2.79
N ALA A 206 3.45 -0.85 1.98
CA ALA A 206 2.05 -1.23 2.08
C ALA A 206 1.86 -2.75 1.90
N ARG A 207 2.59 -3.37 0.96
CA ARG A 207 2.62 -4.83 0.77
C ARG A 207 3.23 -5.56 1.97
N SER A 208 4.31 -5.03 2.53
CA SER A 208 4.94 -5.63 3.72
C SER A 208 4.04 -5.53 4.95
N VAL A 209 3.38 -4.38 5.17
CA VAL A 209 2.49 -4.16 6.31
C VAL A 209 1.22 -5.00 6.18
N SER A 210 0.63 -5.12 4.99
CA SER A 210 -0.54 -6.00 4.77
C SER A 210 -0.22 -7.46 5.02
N THR A 211 0.97 -7.91 4.61
CA THR A 211 1.39 -9.31 4.81
C THR A 211 1.72 -9.62 6.27
N ASN A 212 2.46 -8.72 6.95
CA ASN A 212 3.00 -9.01 8.28
C ASN A 212 2.08 -8.55 9.43
N LEU A 213 1.21 -7.56 9.20
CA LEU A 213 0.31 -7.00 10.19
C LEU A 213 -1.14 -7.01 9.69
N PRO A 214 -1.78 -8.19 9.55
CA PRO A 214 -3.19 -8.31 9.17
C PRO A 214 -4.13 -7.61 10.16
N VAL A 215 -3.67 -7.44 11.41
CA VAL A 215 -4.38 -6.63 12.41
C VAL A 215 -4.51 -5.17 12.00
N LEU A 216 -3.56 -4.62 11.21
CA LEU A 216 -3.62 -3.26 10.69
C LEU A 216 -4.42 -3.18 9.38
N LEU A 217 -4.40 -4.21 8.53
CA LEU A 217 -5.16 -4.29 7.26
C LEU A 217 -6.09 -5.50 7.23
N ASP A 218 -7.39 -5.27 7.39
CA ASP A 218 -8.39 -6.35 7.29
C ASP A 218 -8.49 -6.81 5.85
N GLU A 219 -8.70 -8.11 5.65
CA GLU A 219 -9.11 -8.63 4.33
C GLU A 219 -10.35 -7.86 3.82
N ALA A 220 -11.30 -7.57 4.71
CA ALA A 220 -12.49 -6.77 4.36
C ALA A 220 -12.17 -5.33 3.96
N SER A 221 -11.10 -4.73 4.49
CA SER A 221 -10.64 -3.40 4.09
C SER A 221 -9.89 -3.45 2.75
N LEU A 222 -9.06 -4.48 2.56
CA LEU A 222 -8.30 -4.70 1.32
C LEU A 222 -9.21 -5.00 0.13
N ASP A 223 -10.26 -5.81 0.34
CA ASP A 223 -11.29 -6.10 -0.67
C ASP A 223 -12.12 -4.85 -1.00
N ARG A 224 -12.57 -4.09 0.00
CA ARG A 224 -13.33 -2.84 -0.22
C ARG A 224 -12.54 -1.79 -0.97
N LEU A 225 -11.23 -1.76 -0.75
CA LEU A 225 -10.35 -0.82 -1.43
C LEU A 225 -9.96 -1.32 -2.82
N GLY A 226 -10.26 -2.56 -3.23
CA GLY A 226 -9.77 -3.14 -4.50
C GLY A 226 -8.23 -3.29 -4.55
N ILE A 227 -7.57 -3.11 -3.39
CA ILE A 227 -6.12 -3.11 -3.26
C ILE A 227 -5.59 -4.55 -3.18
N ARG A 228 -6.43 -5.51 -2.79
CA ARG A 228 -6.02 -6.91 -2.67
C ARG A 228 -5.50 -7.47 -4.00
N ASP A 229 -6.24 -7.27 -5.09
CA ASP A 229 -5.86 -7.77 -6.42
C ASP A 229 -4.55 -7.12 -6.90
N TRP A 230 -4.43 -5.81 -6.66
CA TRP A 230 -3.21 -5.06 -6.96
C TRP A 230 -2.00 -5.51 -6.11
N LEU A 231 -2.18 -5.72 -4.80
CA LEU A 231 -1.13 -6.21 -3.90
C LEU A 231 -0.70 -7.64 -4.23
N ALA A 232 -1.63 -8.47 -4.71
CA ALA A 232 -1.38 -9.82 -5.17
C ALA A 232 -0.64 -9.89 -6.52
N GLY A 233 -0.25 -8.74 -7.10
CA GLY A 233 0.53 -8.66 -8.33
C GLY A 233 -0.30 -8.81 -9.60
N GLN A 234 -1.64 -8.81 -9.48
CA GLN A 234 -2.54 -8.71 -10.62
C GLN A 234 -2.88 -7.23 -10.79
N ALA A 235 -2.00 -6.49 -11.48
CA ALA A 235 -2.33 -5.14 -11.90
C ALA A 235 -3.65 -5.19 -12.71
N PRO A 236 -4.67 -4.40 -12.36
CA PRO A 236 -5.91 -4.37 -13.11
C PRO A 236 -5.60 -4.01 -14.57
N PRO A 237 -6.23 -4.67 -15.56
CA PRO A 237 -5.92 -4.40 -16.95
C PRO A 237 -6.16 -2.92 -17.25
N PRO A 238 -5.20 -2.25 -17.92
CA PRO A 238 -5.32 -0.83 -18.24
C PRO A 238 -6.61 -0.61 -19.04
N GLY A 239 -7.54 0.16 -18.46
CA GLY A 239 -8.84 0.45 -19.05
C GLY A 239 -10.06 -0.18 -18.36
N THR A 240 -9.89 -0.89 -17.23
CA THR A 240 -11.05 -1.34 -16.45
C THR A 240 -11.62 -0.15 -15.65
N PRO A 241 -12.84 0.33 -15.94
CA PRO A 241 -13.42 1.43 -15.18
C PRO A 241 -13.62 0.99 -13.71
N ALA A 242 -13.17 1.84 -12.79
CA ALA A 242 -13.10 1.62 -11.34
C ALA A 242 -14.46 1.46 -10.62
N GLY A 243 -15.54 1.15 -11.36
CA GLY A 243 -16.89 0.95 -10.85
C GLY A 243 -17.56 -0.34 -11.34
N ALA A 244 -16.84 -1.23 -12.03
CA ALA A 244 -17.36 -2.56 -12.36
C ALA A 244 -17.35 -3.42 -11.09
N ALA A 245 -18.35 -3.22 -10.23
CA ALA A 245 -18.70 -4.18 -9.19
C ALA A 245 -18.73 -5.59 -9.82
N PRO A 246 -18.19 -6.62 -9.14
CA PRO A 246 -18.27 -7.98 -9.65
C PRO A 246 -19.74 -8.25 -9.93
N ALA A 247 -20.07 -8.51 -11.20
CA ALA A 247 -21.43 -8.75 -11.64
C ALA A 247 -22.02 -9.79 -10.68
N THR A 248 -23.02 -9.37 -9.90
CA THR A 248 -23.86 -10.28 -9.14
C THR A 248 -24.25 -11.37 -10.11
N ILE A 249 -23.70 -12.57 -9.92
CA ILE A 249 -24.06 -13.73 -10.71
C ILE A 249 -25.51 -14.00 -10.35
N GLU A 250 -26.42 -13.49 -11.19
CA GLU A 250 -27.84 -13.77 -11.10
C GLU A 250 -27.96 -15.30 -11.16
N PRO A 251 -28.42 -15.97 -10.09
CA PRO A 251 -28.56 -17.40 -10.13
C PRO A 251 -29.61 -17.69 -11.19
N THR A 252 -29.15 -18.29 -12.30
CA THR A 252 -30.00 -18.84 -13.35
C THR A 252 -31.02 -19.76 -12.66
N GLN A 253 -32.23 -19.22 -12.47
CA GLN A 253 -33.38 -19.96 -11.99
C GLN A 253 -33.61 -21.10 -12.97
N ARG A 254 -33.56 -22.33 -12.44
CA ARG A 254 -33.84 -23.56 -13.16
C ARG A 254 -35.11 -24.18 -12.62
#